data_AF-A0A970K7V7-F1
#
_entry.id   AF-A0A970K7V7-F1
#
_cell.length_a   1.000
_cell.length_b   1.000
_cell.length_c   1.000
_cell.angle_alpha   90.00
_cell.angle_beta   90.00
_cell.angle_gamma   90.00
#
_symmetry.space_group_name_H-M   'P 1'
#
loop_
_entity.id
_entity.type
_entity.pdbx_description
1 polymer ?
#
loop_
_entity_poly.entity_id
_entity_poly.type
_entity_poly.pdbx_seq_one_letter_code
_entity_poly.pdbx_strand_id
1 'polypeptide(L)'
;MTDAASIGQDDPTVIRVDEFGNEAVHTDKLDKLAQEMLSLHERKRQGEIKQRQLRSRGASRGFAPSGSQVAATARRNRFFADPQRERRRQEQLLGDQHPVDYDGYTEQPTYYAIAGDDINYTQQRASAISGSNLALPLPKTKRKRIIGRVRVLPYLVAFLMLAASAFALYNFVISPWLDKRSEQTVMPQAIISASILDEMAAHTISIPAPEGAQIYIKELRKSYIVTGGYATFQVADYIWYELIENLTEPSMEIELTPYIRTSSGEQKQMDVVKYTIDIPLSPITLINPDVTRLEVSTPVYNIRFHVMQNSKVYINGEDFSSFVNTQNGLISYNASIQPIGNNLINITVRSQYYRENSIDITIFRAIQDIPLDLASTLDDESSSDRMTIHATTRAGASITVLSPHEKLDISQLGSTGVFSFNAIFSKIGMNTVEIRADFPDKNPTIVKYDIYYLPDPDIYTKKAWALDSWGYPDLLANMNTRIANTQIYTFTGPVKEIISTRPQLVILDASDGSGSERLVMLENQTKTTWVLGERYRIYADAYGIYGNIPRLIARYTYAPKAK
;
A
#
# COMPACT_ATOMS: atom_id res chain seq x y z
N MET A 1 -48.87 -6.88 31.63
CA MET A 1 -48.83 -5.47 31.17
C MET A 1 -47.42 -4.94 31.40
N THR A 2 -46.65 -4.46 30.43
CA THR A 2 -46.72 -4.56 28.96
C THR A 2 -45.37 -4.10 28.39
N ASP A 3 -44.62 -4.78 27.52
CA ASP A 3 -44.62 -6.19 27.04
C ASP A 3 -43.18 -6.53 26.54
N ALA A 4 -42.94 -7.74 26.02
CA ALA A 4 -41.65 -8.16 25.45
C ALA A 4 -41.67 -8.11 23.90
N ALA A 5 -40.67 -7.46 23.29
CA ALA A 5 -40.46 -7.47 21.83
C ALA A 5 -38.98 -7.25 21.46
N SER A 6 -38.17 -8.30 21.55
CA SER A 6 -36.91 -8.37 20.81
C SER A 6 -37.23 -8.71 19.35
N ILE A 7 -37.35 -7.69 18.51
CA ILE A 7 -37.52 -7.86 17.07
C ILE A 7 -36.24 -8.50 16.51
N GLY A 8 -36.38 -9.67 15.89
CA GLY A 8 -35.29 -10.28 15.13
C GLY A 8 -34.97 -9.42 13.91
N GLN A 9 -33.69 -9.24 13.62
CA GLN A 9 -33.30 -8.70 12.32
C GLN A 9 -33.51 -9.78 11.26
N ASP A 10 -34.43 -9.52 10.35
CA ASP A 10 -34.57 -10.30 9.12
C ASP A 10 -33.34 -10.03 8.23
N ASP A 11 -32.37 -10.95 8.23
CA ASP A 11 -31.26 -10.92 7.29
C ASP A 11 -31.80 -11.11 5.85
N PRO A 12 -31.43 -10.25 4.88
CA PRO A 12 -31.86 -10.42 3.50
C PRO A 12 -31.32 -11.73 2.93
N THR A 13 -32.23 -12.60 2.48
CA THR A 13 -31.88 -13.91 1.93
C THR A 13 -31.84 -13.89 0.41
N VAL A 14 -30.87 -14.59 -0.15
CA VAL A 14 -30.75 -14.80 -1.60
C VAL A 14 -31.12 -16.23 -1.90
N ILE A 15 -32.17 -16.41 -2.70
CA ILE A 15 -32.55 -17.71 -3.24
C ILE A 15 -31.59 -18.03 -4.39
N ARG A 16 -30.88 -19.17 -4.29
CA ARG A 16 -30.17 -19.74 -5.43
C ARG A 16 -30.86 -21.02 -5.87
N VAL A 17 -31.12 -21.12 -7.16
CA VAL A 17 -31.66 -22.32 -7.80
C VAL A 17 -30.48 -23.19 -8.25
N ASP A 18 -30.51 -24.48 -7.95
CA ASP A 18 -29.52 -25.44 -8.46
C ASP A 18 -29.80 -25.83 -9.92
N GLU A 19 -28.87 -26.57 -10.54
CA GLU A 19 -28.99 -27.05 -11.94
C GLU A 19 -30.16 -28.04 -12.15
N PHE A 20 -30.80 -28.49 -11.06
CA PHE A 20 -31.96 -29.39 -11.07
C PHE A 20 -33.28 -28.67 -10.73
N GLY A 21 -33.26 -27.34 -10.56
CA GLY A 21 -34.45 -26.53 -10.31
C GLY A 21 -34.89 -26.44 -8.85
N ASN A 22 -34.07 -26.88 -7.88
CA ASN A 22 -34.40 -26.77 -6.46
C ASN A 22 -33.93 -25.42 -5.90
N GLU A 23 -34.82 -24.75 -5.16
CA GLU A 23 -34.54 -23.46 -4.54
C GLU A 23 -33.93 -23.64 -3.14
N ALA A 24 -32.70 -23.15 -2.93
CA ALA A 24 -32.04 -23.12 -1.63
C ALA A 24 -31.88 -21.67 -1.13
N VAL A 25 -32.38 -21.40 0.08
CA VAL A 25 -32.31 -20.09 0.73
C VAL A 25 -30.99 -19.97 1.50
N HIS A 26 -30.14 -19.02 1.11
CA HIS A 26 -28.89 -18.72 1.82
C HIS A 26 -28.80 -17.24 2.22
N THR A 27 -28.20 -16.99 3.39
CA THR A 27 -27.82 -15.64 3.83
C THR A 27 -26.52 -15.20 3.15
N ASP A 28 -26.41 -13.92 2.79
CA ASP A 28 -25.24 -13.43 2.09
C ASP A 28 -24.00 -13.38 3.01
N LYS A 29 -22.90 -13.97 2.53
CA LYS A 29 -21.62 -14.00 3.25
C LYS A 29 -20.92 -12.64 3.24
N LEU A 30 -21.22 -11.78 2.26
CA LEU A 30 -20.60 -10.46 2.12
C LEU A 30 -21.15 -9.46 3.16
N ASP A 31 -22.45 -9.45 3.42
CA ASP A 31 -23.05 -8.57 4.43
C ASP A 31 -22.71 -9.02 5.86
N LYS A 32 -22.61 -10.32 6.10
CA LYS A 32 -22.06 -10.83 7.38
C LYS A 32 -20.62 -10.37 7.61
N LEU A 33 -19.78 -10.41 6.57
CA LEU A 33 -18.42 -9.87 6.63
C LEU A 33 -18.43 -8.35 6.91
N ALA A 34 -19.34 -7.60 6.30
CA ALA A 34 -19.48 -6.16 6.52
C ALA A 34 -19.87 -5.84 7.97
N GLN A 35 -20.82 -6.57 8.56
CA GLN A 35 -21.17 -6.44 9.99
C GLN A 35 -20.00 -6.81 10.91
N GLU A 36 -19.27 -7.90 10.61
CA GLU A 36 -18.09 -8.31 11.39
C GLU A 36 -16.99 -7.23 11.32
N MET A 37 -16.75 -6.62 10.16
CA MET A 37 -15.80 -5.51 9.96
C MET A 37 -16.21 -4.24 10.70
N LEU A 38 -17.50 -3.89 10.72
CA LEU A 38 -18.06 -2.80 11.52
C LEU A 38 -17.77 -3.01 13.02
N SER A 39 -18.08 -4.22 13.53
CA SER A 39 -17.80 -4.59 14.92
C SER A 39 -16.30 -4.58 15.28
N LEU A 40 -15.43 -4.80 14.29
CA LEU A 40 -13.98 -4.77 14.44
C LEU A 40 -13.47 -3.33 14.52
N HIS A 41 -13.96 -2.44 13.67
CA HIS A 41 -13.64 -1.00 13.72
C HIS A 41 -14.07 -0.37 15.05
N GLU A 42 -15.26 -0.69 15.54
CA GLU A 42 -15.74 -0.19 16.83
C GLU A 42 -14.90 -0.69 18.01
N ARG A 43 -14.56 -1.99 18.04
CA ARG A 43 -13.63 -2.57 19.03
C ARG A 43 -12.23 -1.93 18.97
N LYS A 44 -11.72 -1.65 17.77
CA LYS A 44 -10.43 -0.98 17.57
C LYS A 44 -10.45 0.46 18.12
N ARG A 45 -11.51 1.21 17.83
CA ARG A 45 -11.73 2.58 18.35
C ARG A 45 -11.83 2.62 19.87
N GLN A 46 -12.57 1.69 20.48
CA GLN A 46 -12.65 1.55 21.94
C GLN A 46 -11.29 1.20 22.56
N GLY A 47 -10.51 0.30 21.92
CA GLY A 47 -9.16 -0.04 22.35
C GLY A 47 -8.20 1.15 22.32
N GLU A 48 -8.26 1.98 21.28
CA GLU A 48 -7.45 3.20 21.15
C GLU A 48 -7.82 4.26 22.20
N ILE A 49 -9.12 4.50 22.42
CA ILE A 49 -9.60 5.41 23.48
C ILE A 49 -9.09 4.94 24.85
N LYS A 50 -9.16 3.63 25.13
CA LYS A 50 -8.66 3.04 26.38
C LYS A 50 -7.14 3.18 26.52
N GLN A 51 -6.36 2.99 25.45
CA GLN A 51 -4.92 3.29 25.46
C GLN A 51 -4.64 4.77 25.71
N ARG A 52 -5.41 5.70 25.12
CA ARG A 52 -5.26 7.15 25.31
C ARG A 52 -5.55 7.57 26.76
N GLN A 53 -6.57 6.97 27.38
CA GLN A 53 -6.87 7.14 28.81
C GLN A 53 -5.77 6.56 29.72
N LEU A 54 -5.18 5.41 29.36
CA LEU A 54 -4.04 4.84 30.09
C LEU A 54 -2.79 5.71 29.98
N ARG A 55 -2.48 6.24 28.78
CA ARG A 55 -1.36 7.16 28.56
C ARG A 55 -1.51 8.46 29.35
N SER A 56 -2.70 9.08 29.35
CA SER A 56 -2.95 10.31 30.14
C SER A 56 -2.87 10.06 31.65
N ARG A 57 -3.38 8.92 32.16
CA ARG A 57 -3.22 8.51 33.56
C ARG A 57 -1.79 8.11 33.95
N GLY A 58 -0.98 7.65 32.99
CA GLY A 58 0.45 7.41 33.19
C GLY A 58 1.24 8.71 33.28
N ALA A 59 1.00 9.63 32.35
CA ALA A 59 1.62 10.95 32.31
C ALA A 59 1.31 11.78 33.57
N SER A 60 0.05 11.80 34.04
CA SER A 60 -0.31 12.50 35.28
C SER A 60 0.28 11.89 36.56
N ARG A 61 0.85 10.68 36.48
CA ARG A 61 1.58 10.00 37.56
C ARG A 61 3.10 10.06 37.38
N GLY A 62 3.61 10.86 36.45
CA GLY A 62 5.05 11.05 36.23
C GLY A 62 5.75 9.91 35.49
N PHE A 63 5.02 8.94 34.93
CA PHE A 63 5.63 7.90 34.09
C PHE A 63 5.90 8.47 32.69
N ALA A 64 7.16 8.82 32.43
CA ALA A 64 7.62 9.24 31.12
C ALA A 64 7.46 8.10 30.09
N PRO A 65 7.01 8.38 28.86
CA PRO A 65 6.86 7.36 27.82
C PRO A 65 8.23 7.01 27.23
N SER A 66 8.91 6.01 27.81
CA SER A 66 10.04 5.37 27.13
C SER A 66 9.54 4.74 25.84
N GLY A 67 10.09 5.16 24.70
CA GLY A 67 9.74 4.65 23.37
C GLY A 67 10.19 3.20 23.14
N SER A 68 9.57 2.24 23.82
CA SER A 68 9.70 0.82 23.51
C SER A 68 8.67 0.44 22.44
N GLN A 69 9.16 0.07 21.26
CA GLN A 69 8.33 -0.46 20.17
C GLN A 69 7.58 -1.73 20.64
N VAL A 70 6.39 -1.95 20.08
CA VAL A 70 5.57 -3.13 20.37
C VAL A 70 6.24 -4.37 19.79
N ALA A 71 6.98 -5.09 20.62
CA ALA A 71 7.46 -6.42 20.27
C ALA A 71 6.27 -7.38 20.18
N ALA A 72 5.95 -7.82 18.95
CA ALA A 72 4.99 -8.90 18.74
C ALA A 72 5.50 -10.19 19.42
N THR A 73 4.59 -10.92 20.06
CA THR A 73 4.91 -12.14 20.82
C THR A 73 5.29 -13.30 19.91
N ALA A 74 6.57 -13.37 19.52
CA ALA A 74 7.19 -14.58 18.98
C ALA A 74 7.88 -15.35 20.11
N ARG A 75 7.54 -16.64 20.25
CA ARG A 75 8.14 -17.54 21.25
C ARG A 75 9.64 -17.71 20.99
N ARG A 76 10.51 -17.54 22.00
CA ARG A 76 11.94 -17.92 21.91
C ARG A 76 12.47 -18.56 23.20
N ASN A 77 13.49 -19.41 23.01
CA ASN A 77 13.91 -20.45 23.94
C ASN A 77 14.80 -19.96 25.10
N ARG A 78 14.82 -20.75 26.19
CA ARG A 78 15.58 -20.54 27.44
C ARG A 78 17.08 -20.88 27.33
N PHE A 79 17.82 -20.36 26.35
CA PHE A 79 19.24 -20.71 26.18
C PHE A 79 20.25 -19.56 26.19
N PHE A 80 19.81 -18.30 26.31
CA PHE A 80 20.71 -17.16 26.50
C PHE A 80 20.16 -16.22 27.59
N ALA A 81 20.63 -16.43 28.82
CA ALA A 81 20.40 -15.55 29.97
C ALA A 81 21.74 -15.06 30.50
N ASP A 82 21.83 -13.76 30.77
CA ASP A 82 23.07 -13.05 31.10
C ASP A 82 23.41 -13.20 32.60
N PRO A 83 24.48 -13.93 32.98
CA PRO A 83 24.69 -14.42 34.34
C PRO A 83 24.94 -13.33 35.39
N GLN A 84 25.21 -12.09 34.98
CA GLN A 84 25.38 -10.95 35.88
C GLN A 84 24.06 -10.42 36.45
N ARG A 85 22.92 -10.67 35.79
CA ARG A 85 21.60 -10.17 36.25
C ARG A 85 20.96 -11.03 37.34
N GLU A 86 21.27 -12.32 37.41
CA GLU A 86 20.67 -13.21 38.42
C GLU A 86 21.27 -13.00 39.82
N ARG A 87 22.58 -12.77 39.94
CA ARG A 87 23.23 -12.55 41.25
C ARG A 87 22.65 -11.35 42.01
N ARG A 88 22.48 -10.21 41.34
CA ARG A 88 21.90 -8.99 41.97
C ARG A 88 20.46 -9.19 42.46
N ARG A 89 19.71 -10.10 41.81
CA ARG A 89 18.34 -10.44 42.21
C ARG A 89 18.30 -11.38 43.40
N GLN A 90 19.33 -12.21 43.56
CA GLN A 90 19.49 -13.11 44.70
C GLN A 90 19.94 -12.36 45.95
N GLU A 91 20.85 -11.39 45.81
CA GLU A 91 21.30 -10.50 46.90
C GLU A 91 20.16 -9.66 47.49
N GLN A 92 19.19 -9.23 46.69
CA GLN A 92 18.01 -8.47 47.16
C GLN A 92 16.96 -9.31 47.90
N LEU A 93 17.03 -10.65 47.87
CA LEU A 93 16.05 -11.54 48.52
C LEU A 93 16.52 -12.06 49.89
N LEU A 94 17.72 -11.69 50.33
CA LEU A 94 18.35 -12.15 51.58
C LEU A 94 18.34 -11.10 52.72
N GLY A 95 17.65 -9.96 52.52
CA GLY A 95 17.80 -8.76 53.37
C GLY A 95 16.93 -8.64 54.62
N ASP A 96 15.69 -9.15 54.62
CA ASP A 96 14.70 -8.83 55.66
C ASP A 96 14.40 -10.03 56.58
N GLN A 97 14.59 -9.83 57.90
CA GLN A 97 14.39 -10.84 58.95
C GLN A 97 13.49 -10.35 60.10
N HIS A 98 12.59 -11.25 60.54
CA HIS A 98 12.07 -11.40 61.93
C HIS A 98 11.10 -10.34 62.50
N PRO A 99 10.31 -10.65 63.57
CA PRO A 99 10.31 -11.86 64.43
C PRO A 99 8.97 -12.64 64.52
N VAL A 100 8.93 -13.58 65.46
CA VAL A 100 7.99 -14.70 65.66
C VAL A 100 6.82 -14.34 66.59
N ASP A 101 5.68 -15.01 66.45
CA ASP A 101 4.89 -15.45 67.61
C ASP A 101 4.24 -16.83 67.35
N TYR A 102 3.97 -17.63 68.39
CA TYR A 102 3.69 -19.08 68.27
C TYR A 102 2.53 -19.57 69.17
N ASP A 103 1.44 -20.04 68.53
CA ASP A 103 0.66 -21.26 68.83
C ASP A 103 -0.33 -21.51 67.64
N GLY A 104 -1.05 -22.63 67.46
CA GLY A 104 -1.10 -23.86 68.24
C GLY A 104 -1.97 -24.97 67.65
N TYR A 105 -1.58 -26.23 67.94
CA TYR A 105 -2.37 -27.47 67.79
C TYR A 105 -2.92 -27.90 66.41
N THR A 106 -3.38 -29.16 66.38
CA THR A 106 -3.55 -30.01 65.20
C THR A 106 -4.97 -30.57 65.07
N GLU A 107 -5.40 -30.94 63.85
CA GLU A 107 -6.12 -32.21 63.65
C GLU A 107 -6.02 -32.73 62.20
N GLN A 108 -6.05 -34.06 62.03
CA GLN A 108 -6.11 -34.75 60.73
C GLN A 108 -7.60 -35.07 60.40
N PRO A 109 -7.96 -35.40 59.14
CA PRO A 109 -7.99 -36.84 58.83
C PRO A 109 -7.70 -37.25 57.37
N THR A 110 -7.12 -38.46 57.25
CA THR A 110 -7.30 -39.50 56.23
C THR A 110 -7.79 -39.14 54.81
N TYR A 111 -6.97 -39.48 53.80
CA TYR A 111 -7.46 -39.81 52.46
C TYR A 111 -7.89 -41.28 52.38
N TYR A 112 -9.08 -41.52 51.82
CA TYR A 112 -9.56 -42.87 51.50
C TYR A 112 -8.77 -43.50 50.34
N ALA A 113 -8.37 -44.75 50.49
CA ALA A 113 -8.00 -45.62 49.39
C ALA A 113 -9.17 -46.54 49.07
N ILE A 114 -9.68 -46.49 47.83
CA ILE A 114 -10.60 -47.51 47.30
C ILE A 114 -9.72 -48.64 46.73
N ALA A 115 -9.64 -49.75 47.47
CA ALA A 115 -9.12 -51.01 46.95
C ALA A 115 -10.27 -51.83 46.36
N GLY A 116 -10.02 -52.52 45.25
CA GLY A 116 -11.01 -53.37 44.59
C GLY A 116 -11.22 -54.72 45.27
N ASP A 117 -12.36 -55.33 44.94
CA ASP A 117 -12.80 -56.72 45.17
C ASP A 117 -12.44 -57.36 46.53
N ASP A 118 -13.46 -57.36 47.41
CA ASP A 118 -14.06 -58.55 48.01
C ASP A 118 -13.30 -59.89 47.99
N ILE A 119 -13.44 -60.62 49.10
CA ILE A 119 -13.08 -62.04 49.34
C ILE A 119 -11.68 -62.28 49.95
N ASN A 120 -11.61 -62.07 51.27
CA ASN A 120 -11.00 -62.93 52.29
C ASN A 120 -9.57 -63.52 52.12
N TYR A 121 -8.65 -63.06 52.98
CA TYR A 121 -7.75 -63.85 53.88
C TYR A 121 -7.05 -65.14 53.34
N THR A 122 -5.73 -65.39 53.49
CA THR A 122 -4.65 -64.76 54.29
C THR A 122 -3.25 -65.22 53.81
N GLN A 123 -2.19 -64.53 54.24
CA GLN A 123 -0.80 -65.01 54.19
C GLN A 123 -0.55 -66.24 55.10
N GLN A 124 0.50 -67.02 54.80
CA GLN A 124 1.36 -67.63 55.82
C GLN A 124 2.83 -67.34 55.53
N ARG A 125 3.53 -66.78 56.52
CA ARG A 125 4.99 -66.67 56.57
C ARG A 125 5.59 -67.89 57.28
N ALA A 126 6.84 -68.19 56.96
CA ALA A 126 7.64 -69.16 57.71
C ALA A 126 8.32 -68.53 58.95
N SER A 127 8.95 -69.40 59.75
CA SER A 127 10.02 -69.11 60.71
C SER A 127 9.65 -68.78 62.17
N ALA A 128 9.47 -69.89 62.91
CA ALA A 128 10.26 -70.26 64.08
C ALA A 128 10.17 -69.50 65.44
N ILE A 129 9.55 -70.22 66.39
CA ILE A 129 10.09 -70.61 67.72
C ILE A 129 10.30 -69.51 68.78
N SER A 130 9.35 -69.44 69.72
CA SER A 130 9.64 -69.47 71.17
C SER A 130 8.45 -70.08 71.93
N GLY A 131 8.68 -70.59 73.14
CA GLY A 131 7.86 -71.64 73.76
C GLY A 131 6.51 -71.26 74.40
N SER A 132 5.77 -72.34 74.68
CA SER A 132 4.74 -72.55 75.73
C SER A 132 3.23 -72.50 75.39
N ASN A 133 2.65 -73.70 75.40
CA ASN A 133 1.37 -74.13 76.02
C ASN A 133 0.01 -74.13 75.26
N LEU A 134 -0.50 -75.37 75.12
CA LEU A 134 -1.89 -75.89 75.11
C LEU A 134 -2.86 -75.75 73.90
N ALA A 135 -2.89 -76.82 73.09
CA ALA A 135 -4.00 -77.81 72.94
C ALA A 135 -5.30 -77.57 72.09
N LEU A 136 -5.65 -78.63 71.33
CA LEU A 136 -6.97 -79.09 70.77
C LEU A 136 -7.39 -78.72 69.30
N PRO A 137 -8.21 -79.56 68.57
CA PRO A 137 -7.95 -79.82 67.13
C PRO A 137 -9.13 -80.00 66.10
N LEU A 138 -8.83 -79.82 64.79
CA LEU A 138 -9.39 -80.50 63.57
C LEU A 138 -10.89 -80.28 63.20
N PRO A 139 -11.46 -80.73 62.01
CA PRO A 139 -10.96 -81.56 60.89
C PRO A 139 -11.22 -81.06 59.41
N LYS A 140 -11.11 -81.95 58.40
CA LYS A 140 -10.98 -81.72 56.92
C LYS A 140 -12.16 -82.27 56.05
N THR A 141 -12.27 -81.89 54.76
CA THR A 141 -12.78 -82.73 53.62
C THR A 141 -12.13 -82.41 52.23
N LYS A 142 -12.47 -83.15 51.15
CA LYS A 142 -11.68 -83.36 49.89
C LYS A 142 -12.36 -82.90 48.56
N ARG A 143 -11.58 -82.74 47.47
CA ARG A 143 -12.02 -82.53 46.05
C ARG A 143 -11.73 -83.73 45.12
N LYS A 144 -12.31 -83.75 43.90
CA LYS A 144 -11.97 -84.63 42.74
C LYS A 144 -11.50 -83.83 41.50
N ARG A 145 -10.87 -84.50 40.51
CA ARG A 145 -10.24 -83.96 39.28
C ARG A 145 -10.77 -84.65 38.00
N ILE A 146 -10.67 -84.00 36.83
CA ILE A 146 -10.56 -84.61 35.47
C ILE A 146 -9.56 -83.78 34.62
N ILE A 147 -8.93 -84.37 33.59
CA ILE A 147 -7.77 -83.88 32.79
C ILE A 147 -7.99 -84.13 31.28
N GLY A 148 -7.40 -83.31 30.38
CA GLY A 148 -6.85 -83.85 29.11
C GLY A 148 -6.83 -83.00 27.82
N ARG A 149 -5.79 -82.17 27.60
CA ARG A 149 -5.26 -81.78 26.26
C ARG A 149 -3.95 -80.94 26.38
N VAL A 150 -2.78 -81.57 26.53
CA VAL A 150 -1.49 -80.85 26.77
C VAL A 150 -0.30 -81.47 26.01
N ARG A 151 -0.25 -81.37 24.67
CA ARG A 151 0.93 -81.77 23.87
C ARG A 151 1.33 -80.86 22.69
N VAL A 152 0.49 -79.91 22.27
CA VAL A 152 0.80 -78.98 21.16
C VAL A 152 1.34 -77.62 21.65
N LEU A 153 1.00 -77.24 22.89
CA LEU A 153 1.34 -75.95 23.49
C LEU A 153 2.84 -75.54 23.44
N PRO A 154 3.84 -76.42 23.72
CA PRO A 154 5.22 -75.95 23.86
C PRO A 154 5.88 -75.50 22.54
N TYR A 155 5.53 -76.13 21.41
CA TYR A 155 6.11 -75.76 20.11
C TYR A 155 5.61 -74.40 19.63
N LEU A 156 4.35 -74.06 19.91
CA LEU A 156 3.75 -72.77 19.55
C LEU A 156 4.38 -71.62 20.36
N VAL A 157 4.66 -71.86 21.66
CA VAL A 157 5.38 -70.90 22.53
C VAL A 157 6.82 -70.67 22.04
N ALA A 158 7.53 -71.71 21.62
CA ALA A 158 8.88 -71.58 21.08
C ALA A 158 8.92 -70.74 19.79
N PHE A 159 7.95 -70.95 18.88
CA PHE A 159 7.83 -70.16 17.66
C PHE A 159 7.51 -68.68 17.94
N LEU A 160 6.60 -68.40 18.89
CA LEU A 160 6.27 -67.03 19.30
C LEU A 160 7.47 -66.30 19.93
N MET A 161 8.29 -66.99 20.74
CA MET A 161 9.54 -66.41 21.27
C MET A 161 10.54 -66.06 20.17
N LEU A 162 10.69 -66.94 19.16
CA LEU A 162 11.56 -66.68 18.01
C LEU A 162 11.07 -65.47 17.20
N ALA A 163 9.77 -65.41 16.89
CA ALA A 163 9.16 -64.27 16.21
C ALA A 163 9.30 -62.96 17.00
N ALA A 164 9.07 -62.98 18.32
CA ALA A 164 9.23 -61.82 19.19
C ALA A 164 10.70 -61.34 19.25
N SER A 165 11.67 -62.26 19.29
CA SER A 165 13.10 -61.90 19.27
C SER A 165 13.54 -61.30 17.94
N ALA A 166 13.06 -61.82 16.80
CA ALA A 166 13.31 -61.26 15.48
C ALA A 166 12.67 -59.88 15.31
N PHE A 167 11.44 -59.69 15.81
CA PHE A 167 10.76 -58.39 15.83
C PHE A 167 11.48 -57.37 16.71
N ALA A 168 11.99 -57.78 17.88
CA ALA A 168 12.80 -56.93 18.74
C ALA A 168 14.13 -56.54 18.06
N LEU A 169 14.83 -57.49 17.42
CA LEU A 169 16.06 -57.21 16.68
C LEU A 169 15.81 -56.21 15.54
N TYR A 170 14.71 -56.36 14.80
CA TYR A 170 14.35 -55.44 13.74
C TYR A 170 14.12 -54.01 14.26
N ASN A 171 13.28 -53.83 15.29
CA ASN A 171 12.89 -52.51 15.79
C ASN A 171 13.95 -51.82 16.67
N PHE A 172 14.80 -52.56 17.38
CA PHE A 172 15.79 -51.98 18.31
C PHE A 172 17.22 -51.96 17.77
N VAL A 173 17.54 -52.73 16.71
CA VAL A 173 18.89 -52.79 16.13
C VAL A 173 18.89 -52.39 14.66
N ILE A 174 17.99 -52.93 13.84
CA ILE A 174 18.03 -52.72 12.38
C ILE A 174 17.43 -51.37 11.99
N SER A 175 16.23 -51.01 12.45
CA SER A 175 15.64 -49.70 12.11
C SER A 175 16.49 -48.53 12.62
N PRO A 176 16.99 -48.48 13.88
CA PRO A 176 17.79 -47.33 14.34
C PRO A 176 19.16 -47.25 13.65
N TRP A 177 19.61 -48.33 13.00
CA TRP A 177 20.85 -48.36 12.20
C TRP A 177 20.62 -47.97 10.74
N LEU A 178 19.43 -48.26 10.17
CA LEU A 178 18.99 -47.68 8.91
C LEU A 178 18.71 -46.19 9.06
N ASP A 179 18.05 -45.77 10.15
CA ASP A 179 17.71 -44.36 10.41
C ASP A 179 18.97 -43.49 10.54
N LYS A 180 20.01 -43.99 11.22
CA LYS A 180 21.35 -43.37 11.26
C LYS A 180 22.10 -43.33 9.92
N ARG A 181 21.59 -44.01 8.89
CA ARG A 181 22.08 -43.91 7.50
C ARG A 181 21.15 -43.10 6.59
N SER A 182 19.90 -42.90 6.98
CA SER A 182 18.91 -42.09 6.27
C SER A 182 18.79 -40.66 6.80
N GLU A 183 19.50 -40.32 7.89
CA GLU A 183 19.99 -38.95 8.17
C GLU A 183 20.93 -38.50 7.04
N GLN A 184 20.33 -38.21 5.87
CA GLN A 184 20.94 -37.49 4.79
C GLN A 184 21.47 -36.17 5.38
N THR A 185 22.76 -35.92 5.18
CA THR A 185 23.36 -34.61 5.45
C THR A 185 22.59 -33.57 4.66
N VAL A 186 21.68 -32.86 5.32
CA VAL A 186 21.06 -31.65 4.79
C VAL A 186 22.21 -30.66 4.62
N MET A 187 22.78 -30.63 3.41
CA MET A 187 23.83 -29.66 3.10
C MET A 187 23.21 -28.28 3.30
N PRO A 188 23.80 -27.44 4.16
CA PRO A 188 23.26 -26.11 4.38
C PRO A 188 23.29 -25.39 3.03
N GLN A 189 22.14 -24.88 2.60
CA GLN A 189 22.02 -24.12 1.36
C GLN A 189 22.35 -22.65 1.61
N ALA A 190 22.70 -21.93 0.56
CA ALA A 190 22.89 -20.48 0.65
C ALA A 190 21.56 -19.80 1.00
N ILE A 191 21.59 -18.90 1.98
CA ILE A 191 20.43 -18.11 2.40
C ILE A 191 20.52 -16.76 1.70
N ILE A 192 19.52 -16.44 0.87
CA ILE A 192 19.38 -15.13 0.22
C ILE A 192 18.23 -14.37 0.89
N SER A 193 18.44 -13.10 1.21
CA SER A 193 17.40 -12.19 1.68
C SER A 193 17.56 -10.80 1.07
N ALA A 194 16.46 -10.21 0.61
CA ALA A 194 16.44 -8.84 0.13
C ALA A 194 16.87 -7.85 1.23
N SER A 195 17.60 -6.82 0.83
CA SER A 195 18.18 -5.79 1.70
C SER A 195 18.34 -4.47 0.94
N ILE A 196 18.90 -3.46 1.60
CA ILE A 196 19.14 -2.14 1.01
C ILE A 196 20.62 -1.79 1.23
N LEU A 197 21.33 -1.42 0.16
CA LEU A 197 22.72 -0.95 0.19
C LEU A 197 22.77 0.42 -0.47
N ASP A 198 23.28 1.44 0.23
CA ASP A 198 23.40 2.81 -0.27
C ASP A 198 22.09 3.37 -0.86
N GLU A 199 20.98 3.18 -0.13
CA GLU A 199 19.59 3.52 -0.52
C GLU A 199 19.03 2.75 -1.75
N MET A 200 19.79 1.80 -2.30
CA MET A 200 19.42 1.00 -3.45
C MET A 200 19.02 -0.44 -3.11
N ALA A 201 18.23 -1.07 -3.98
CA ALA A 201 17.88 -2.48 -3.89
C ALA A 201 19.14 -3.38 -3.91
N ALA A 202 19.18 -4.33 -2.98
CA ALA A 202 20.32 -5.20 -2.77
C ALA A 202 19.88 -6.57 -2.26
N HIS A 203 20.78 -7.54 -2.37
CA HIS A 203 20.61 -8.85 -1.76
C HIS A 203 21.74 -9.15 -0.78
N THR A 204 21.36 -9.63 0.41
CA THR A 204 22.28 -10.20 1.40
C THR A 204 22.31 -11.70 1.20
N ILE A 205 23.49 -12.23 0.90
CA ILE A 205 23.72 -13.63 0.55
C ILE A 205 24.63 -14.23 1.63
N SER A 206 24.20 -15.34 2.22
CA SER A 206 24.93 -16.06 3.26
C SER A 206 25.26 -17.47 2.78
N ILE A 207 26.51 -17.69 2.41
CA ILE A 207 26.99 -18.99 1.91
C ILE A 207 27.61 -19.78 3.07
N PRO A 208 27.13 -20.99 3.38
CA PRO A 208 27.64 -21.79 4.50
C PRO A 208 28.98 -22.44 4.16
N ALA A 209 29.92 -22.40 5.11
CA ALA A 209 31.25 -22.96 4.96
C ALA A 209 31.95 -23.18 6.31
N PRO A 210 33.07 -23.92 6.35
CA PRO A 210 33.92 -24.03 7.55
C PRO A 210 34.44 -22.66 8.02
N GLU A 211 34.45 -22.47 9.34
CA GLU A 211 34.93 -21.23 9.96
C GLU A 211 36.40 -20.94 9.62
N GLY A 212 36.71 -19.67 9.33
CA GLY A 212 38.04 -19.22 8.92
C GLY A 212 38.42 -19.52 7.47
N ALA A 213 37.59 -20.22 6.69
CA ALA A 213 37.78 -20.36 5.25
C ALA A 213 37.52 -19.04 4.51
N GLN A 214 38.03 -18.94 3.28
CA GLN A 214 37.77 -17.81 2.38
C GLN A 214 36.94 -18.28 1.18
N ILE A 215 35.83 -17.61 0.90
CA ILE A 215 35.01 -17.84 -0.30
C ILE A 215 35.30 -16.75 -1.31
N TYR A 216 35.81 -17.11 -2.48
CA TYR A 216 36.01 -16.22 -3.63
C TYR A 216 34.83 -16.35 -4.59
N ILE A 217 34.25 -15.22 -5.00
CA ILE A 217 33.15 -15.17 -5.98
C ILE A 217 33.68 -14.53 -7.25
N LYS A 218 33.63 -15.30 -8.34
CA LYS A 218 34.25 -14.94 -9.62
C LYS A 218 33.60 -13.70 -10.24
N GLU A 219 32.28 -13.64 -10.18
CA GLU A 219 31.46 -12.60 -10.78
C GLU A 219 31.71 -11.24 -10.11
N LEU A 220 31.77 -11.23 -8.77
CA LEU A 220 32.04 -10.05 -7.95
C LEU A 220 33.53 -9.68 -7.84
N ARG A 221 34.43 -10.59 -8.25
CA ARG A 221 35.90 -10.50 -8.10
C ARG A 221 36.36 -10.21 -6.66
N LYS A 222 35.59 -10.69 -5.66
CA LYS A 222 35.80 -10.44 -4.23
C LYS A 222 35.90 -11.74 -3.45
N SER A 223 36.64 -11.69 -2.33
CA SER A 223 36.77 -12.79 -1.38
C SER A 223 36.21 -12.39 -0.01
N TYR A 224 35.42 -13.28 0.58
CA TYR A 224 34.77 -13.11 1.87
C TYR A 224 35.27 -14.15 2.87
N ILE A 225 35.49 -13.74 4.12
CA ILE A 225 35.93 -14.63 5.21
C ILE A 225 34.69 -15.20 5.90
N VAL A 226 34.72 -16.48 6.23
CA VAL A 226 33.62 -17.19 6.91
C VAL A 226 33.70 -16.95 8.43
N THR A 227 32.64 -16.43 9.01
CA THR A 227 32.51 -16.15 10.45
C THR A 227 31.24 -16.76 11.00
N GLY A 228 31.31 -17.59 12.05
CA GLY A 228 30.11 -18.24 12.60
C GLY A 228 29.44 -19.24 11.65
N GLY A 229 30.21 -19.86 10.75
CA GLY A 229 29.74 -20.89 9.81
C GLY A 229 29.15 -20.39 8.49
N TYR A 230 29.05 -19.07 8.28
CA TYR A 230 28.60 -18.46 7.02
C TYR A 230 29.56 -17.35 6.57
N ALA A 231 29.75 -17.22 5.26
CA ALA A 231 30.22 -15.99 4.64
C ALA A 231 28.99 -15.17 4.22
N THR A 232 28.69 -14.13 4.97
CA THR A 232 27.59 -13.20 4.67
C THR A 232 28.13 -11.94 4.02
N PHE A 233 27.57 -11.57 2.87
CA PHE A 233 27.91 -10.34 2.15
C PHE A 233 26.67 -9.73 1.49
N GLN A 234 26.78 -8.46 1.11
CA GLN A 234 25.71 -7.71 0.47
C GLN A 234 26.16 -7.27 -0.92
N VAL A 235 25.26 -7.33 -1.90
CA VAL A 235 25.47 -6.94 -3.30
C VAL A 235 24.32 -6.04 -3.71
N ALA A 236 24.60 -4.88 -4.30
CA ALA A 236 23.55 -4.06 -4.91
C ALA A 236 23.12 -4.65 -6.25
N ASP A 237 21.82 -4.66 -6.52
CA ASP A 237 21.25 -5.39 -7.65
C ASP A 237 21.63 -4.76 -9.00
N TYR A 238 21.90 -3.46 -9.03
CA TYR A 238 22.26 -2.73 -10.24
C TYR A 238 23.59 -3.18 -10.87
N ILE A 239 24.51 -3.75 -10.09
CA ILE A 239 25.83 -4.22 -10.57
C ILE A 239 25.68 -5.25 -11.69
N TRP A 240 24.57 -5.98 -11.71
CA TRP A 240 24.28 -7.02 -12.70
C TRP A 240 23.82 -6.48 -14.06
N TYR A 241 23.28 -5.25 -14.11
CA TYR A 241 22.62 -4.72 -15.29
C TYR A 241 22.98 -3.27 -15.67
N GLU A 242 23.82 -2.58 -14.88
CA GLU A 242 24.21 -1.18 -15.13
C GLU A 242 24.86 -0.97 -16.52
N LEU A 243 25.60 -1.98 -17.02
CA LEU A 243 26.29 -1.95 -18.31
C LEU A 243 25.43 -2.37 -19.51
N ILE A 244 24.20 -2.85 -19.30
CA ILE A 244 23.32 -3.37 -20.37
C ILE A 244 22.49 -2.23 -20.94
N GLU A 245 22.84 -1.68 -22.11
CA GLU A 245 22.25 -0.43 -22.63
C GLU A 245 20.74 -0.49 -22.94
N ASN A 246 20.23 -1.64 -23.42
CA ASN A 246 18.83 -1.83 -23.82
C ASN A 246 18.13 -2.80 -22.86
N LEU A 247 17.95 -2.37 -21.61
CA LEU A 247 17.34 -3.18 -20.55
C LEU A 247 15.86 -2.85 -20.43
N THR A 248 15.00 -3.80 -20.78
CA THR A 248 13.53 -3.67 -20.73
C THR A 248 12.87 -4.69 -19.80
N GLU A 249 13.55 -5.81 -19.53
CA GLU A 249 13.05 -6.92 -18.71
C GLU A 249 12.79 -6.48 -17.25
N PRO A 250 11.68 -6.92 -16.62
CA PRO A 250 11.31 -6.49 -15.27
C PRO A 250 12.13 -7.15 -14.16
N SER A 251 12.79 -8.27 -14.45
CA SER A 251 13.58 -9.05 -13.51
C SER A 251 14.69 -9.80 -14.24
N MET A 252 15.69 -10.27 -13.50
CA MET A 252 16.84 -10.99 -14.03
C MET A 252 17.23 -12.14 -13.10
N GLU A 253 17.54 -13.31 -13.66
CA GLU A 253 18.13 -14.45 -12.92
C GLU A 253 19.66 -14.29 -12.85
N ILE A 254 20.23 -14.41 -11.66
CA ILE A 254 21.66 -14.31 -11.39
C ILE A 254 22.17 -15.66 -10.90
N GLU A 255 23.29 -16.10 -11.46
CA GLU A 255 24.05 -17.26 -11.01
C GLU A 255 25.40 -16.81 -10.45
N LEU A 256 25.72 -17.22 -9.22
CA LEU A 256 27.03 -17.01 -8.60
C LEU A 256 27.82 -18.32 -8.55
N THR A 257 29.11 -18.28 -8.87
CA THR A 257 30.01 -19.45 -8.81
C THR A 257 31.03 -19.29 -7.67
N PRO A 258 30.66 -19.62 -6.42
CA PRO A 258 31.57 -19.56 -5.28
C PRO A 258 32.67 -20.63 -5.33
N TYR A 259 33.89 -20.23 -4.95
CA TYR A 259 35.04 -21.11 -4.75
C TYR A 259 35.55 -20.97 -3.31
N ILE A 260 35.61 -22.08 -2.57
CA ILE A 260 36.23 -22.10 -1.24
C ILE A 260 37.74 -22.31 -1.34
N ARG A 261 38.49 -21.53 -0.57
CA ARG A 261 39.90 -21.75 -0.25
C ARG A 261 40.00 -22.21 1.20
N THR A 262 40.48 -23.43 1.39
CA THR A 262 40.75 -24.00 2.71
C THR A 262 42.11 -23.53 3.24
N SER A 263 42.36 -23.72 4.53
CA SER A 263 43.66 -23.42 5.17
C SER A 263 44.83 -24.22 4.60
N SER A 264 44.57 -25.31 3.86
CA SER A 264 45.55 -26.07 3.08
C SER A 264 45.95 -25.42 1.74
N GLY A 265 45.33 -24.30 1.34
CA GLY A 265 45.60 -23.62 0.07
C GLY A 265 44.90 -24.23 -1.15
N GLU A 266 44.12 -25.31 -0.96
CA GLU A 266 43.35 -25.94 -2.02
C GLU A 266 42.11 -25.10 -2.37
N GLN A 267 41.85 -24.90 -3.67
CA GLN A 267 40.68 -24.15 -4.15
C GLN A 267 39.67 -25.12 -4.76
N LYS A 268 38.48 -25.23 -4.14
CA LYS A 268 37.40 -26.12 -4.58
C LYS A 268 36.17 -25.30 -4.98
N GLN A 269 35.50 -25.68 -6.07
CA GLN A 269 34.23 -25.09 -6.45
C GLN A 269 33.11 -25.55 -5.52
N MET A 270 32.23 -24.62 -5.12
CA MET A 270 31.03 -24.88 -4.34
C MET A 270 29.79 -24.90 -5.25
N ASP A 271 28.63 -25.24 -4.69
CA ASP A 271 27.36 -25.24 -5.41
C ASP A 271 27.00 -23.83 -5.91
N VAL A 272 26.40 -23.77 -7.11
CA VAL A 272 25.98 -22.53 -7.76
C VAL A 272 24.81 -21.93 -6.97
N VAL A 273 24.93 -20.66 -6.59
CA VAL A 273 23.86 -19.93 -5.89
C VAL A 273 23.06 -19.15 -6.92
N LYS A 274 21.76 -19.44 -7.02
CA LYS A 274 20.83 -18.77 -7.93
C LYS A 274 19.84 -17.89 -7.18
N TYR A 275 19.56 -16.71 -7.70
CA TYR A 275 18.50 -15.84 -7.20
C TYR A 275 18.00 -14.89 -8.30
N THR A 276 16.80 -14.35 -8.13
CA THR A 276 16.20 -13.38 -9.04
C THR A 276 16.22 -11.98 -8.42
N ILE A 277 16.50 -10.97 -9.23
CA ILE A 277 16.38 -9.55 -8.86
C ILE A 277 15.26 -8.88 -9.64
N ASP A 278 14.62 -7.88 -9.02
CA ASP A 278 13.62 -7.03 -9.67
C ASP A 278 14.26 -5.71 -10.12
N ILE A 279 13.99 -5.30 -11.37
CA ILE A 279 14.61 -4.13 -11.98
C ILE A 279 13.58 -2.98 -12.03
N PRO A 280 13.83 -1.86 -11.31
CA PRO A 280 12.88 -0.77 -11.24
C PRO A 280 12.79 0.00 -12.55
N LEU A 281 11.58 0.41 -12.93
CA LEU A 281 11.29 1.15 -14.16
C LEU A 281 11.71 2.62 -14.01
N SER A 282 12.32 3.19 -15.06
CA SER A 282 12.77 4.60 -15.04
C SER A 282 11.60 5.54 -14.75
N PRO A 283 11.69 6.42 -13.74
CA PRO A 283 10.64 7.38 -13.44
C PRO A 283 10.61 8.49 -14.49
N ILE A 284 9.44 8.67 -15.10
CA ILE A 284 9.08 9.79 -15.96
C ILE A 284 7.71 10.28 -15.49
N THR A 285 7.55 11.60 -15.41
CA THR A 285 6.28 12.25 -15.08
C THR A 285 6.00 13.35 -16.08
N LEU A 286 4.89 13.25 -16.82
CA LEU A 286 4.47 14.29 -17.74
C LEU A 286 3.90 15.47 -16.94
N ILE A 287 4.23 16.70 -17.36
CA ILE A 287 3.79 17.96 -16.73
C ILE A 287 2.91 18.74 -17.71
N ASN A 288 3.26 18.73 -18.98
CA ASN A 288 2.42 19.22 -20.07
C ASN A 288 2.64 18.34 -21.30
N PRO A 289 1.64 17.59 -21.80
CA PRO A 289 0.34 17.38 -21.17
C PRO A 289 0.47 16.59 -19.86
N ASP A 290 -0.60 16.49 -19.07
CA ASP A 290 -0.73 15.48 -18.01
C ASP A 290 -1.36 14.16 -18.52
N VAL A 291 -1.88 14.17 -19.75
CA VAL A 291 -2.54 13.05 -20.45
C VAL A 291 -1.76 12.55 -21.66
N THR A 292 -1.85 11.25 -21.97
CA THR A 292 -1.19 10.64 -23.14
C THR A 292 -1.90 10.89 -24.47
N ARG A 293 -3.12 11.45 -24.45
CA ARG A 293 -3.85 11.83 -25.67
C ARG A 293 -4.52 13.19 -25.48
N LEU A 294 -4.32 14.08 -26.45
CA LEU A 294 -4.87 15.43 -26.47
C LEU A 294 -5.20 15.87 -27.91
N GLU A 295 -6.02 16.90 -28.03
CA GLU A 295 -6.37 17.55 -29.30
C GLU A 295 -5.86 19.00 -29.30
N VAL A 296 -5.18 19.41 -30.38
CA VAL A 296 -4.64 20.77 -30.56
C VAL A 296 -4.91 21.30 -31.96
N SER A 297 -5.03 22.61 -32.03
CA SER A 297 -5.12 23.36 -33.30
C SER A 297 -3.78 23.96 -33.74
N THR A 298 -2.80 24.08 -32.83
CA THR A 298 -1.52 24.75 -33.08
C THR A 298 -0.52 23.89 -33.87
N PRO A 299 0.35 24.50 -34.69
CA PRO A 299 1.41 23.79 -35.43
C PRO A 299 2.63 23.41 -34.57
N VAL A 300 2.73 23.97 -33.36
CA VAL A 300 3.78 23.64 -32.38
C VAL A 300 3.12 23.42 -31.02
N TYR A 301 3.59 22.42 -30.28
CA TYR A 301 3.13 22.12 -28.92
C TYR A 301 4.30 21.91 -27.98
N ASN A 302 4.29 22.57 -26.81
CA ASN A 302 5.36 22.49 -25.82
C ASN A 302 5.12 21.33 -24.84
N ILE A 303 5.84 20.22 -25.05
CA ILE A 303 5.85 19.07 -24.16
C ILE A 303 6.84 19.34 -23.02
N ARG A 304 6.41 19.14 -21.77
CA ARG A 304 7.24 19.26 -20.56
C ARG A 304 7.08 18.01 -19.72
N PHE A 305 8.20 17.46 -19.27
CA PHE A 305 8.22 16.30 -18.38
C PHE A 305 9.43 16.34 -17.46
N HIS A 306 9.37 15.55 -16.38
CA HIS A 306 10.41 15.41 -15.38
C HIS A 306 10.91 13.97 -15.36
N VAL A 307 12.23 13.82 -15.43
CA VAL A 307 12.99 12.55 -15.33
C VAL A 307 13.96 12.62 -14.13
N MET A 308 14.74 11.58 -13.85
CA MET A 308 15.84 11.71 -12.88
C MET A 308 17.00 12.54 -13.45
N GLN A 309 17.83 13.08 -12.54
CA GLN A 309 19.05 13.78 -12.91
C GLN A 309 19.99 12.80 -13.66
N ASN A 310 20.65 13.29 -14.72
CA ASN A 310 21.57 12.52 -15.56
C ASN A 310 20.94 11.31 -16.29
N SER A 311 19.62 11.23 -16.41
CA SER A 311 18.95 10.22 -17.24
C SER A 311 19.22 10.45 -18.73
N LYS A 312 19.40 9.36 -19.50
CA LYS A 312 19.36 9.39 -20.96
C LYS A 312 17.92 9.53 -21.42
N VAL A 313 17.65 10.40 -22.38
CA VAL A 313 16.31 10.69 -22.91
C VAL A 313 16.36 10.73 -24.43
N TYR A 314 15.51 9.94 -25.07
CA TYR A 314 15.29 9.98 -26.52
C TYR A 314 13.86 10.42 -26.81
N ILE A 315 13.67 11.22 -27.86
CA ILE A 315 12.36 11.63 -28.35
C ILE A 315 12.31 11.30 -29.84
N ASN A 316 11.36 10.46 -30.26
CA ASN A 316 11.25 9.93 -31.61
C ASN A 316 12.56 9.27 -32.15
N GLY A 317 13.40 8.75 -31.25
CA GLY A 317 14.70 8.15 -31.56
C GLY A 317 15.89 9.12 -31.64
N GLU A 318 15.67 10.43 -31.51
CA GLU A 318 16.74 11.44 -31.41
C GLU A 318 17.17 11.63 -29.94
N ASP A 319 18.47 11.88 -29.69
CA ASP A 319 19.03 12.05 -28.34
C ASP A 319 18.81 13.47 -27.78
N PHE A 320 18.02 13.57 -26.72
CA PHE A 320 17.75 14.80 -25.98
C PHE A 320 18.37 14.82 -24.57
N SER A 321 19.26 13.87 -24.24
CA SER A 321 19.87 13.72 -22.91
C SER A 321 20.61 14.99 -22.44
N SER A 322 21.14 15.78 -23.37
CA SER A 322 21.83 17.05 -23.07
C SER A 322 20.89 18.19 -22.62
N PHE A 323 19.59 18.08 -22.89
CA PHE A 323 18.57 19.06 -22.50
C PHE A 323 17.95 18.77 -21.12
N VAL A 324 18.32 17.65 -20.49
CA VAL A 324 17.88 17.30 -19.12
C VAL A 324 18.57 18.23 -18.12
N ASN A 325 17.78 19.00 -17.37
CA ASN A 325 18.32 19.89 -16.34
C ASN A 325 18.96 19.07 -15.21
N THR A 326 20.26 19.29 -14.96
CA THR A 326 21.04 18.53 -13.98
C THR A 326 20.63 18.76 -12.52
N GLN A 327 19.90 19.84 -12.20
CA GLN A 327 19.45 20.15 -10.85
C GLN A 327 18.09 19.54 -10.52
N ASN A 328 17.17 19.49 -11.50
CA ASN A 328 15.76 19.17 -11.25
C ASN A 328 15.12 18.23 -12.28
N GLY A 329 15.90 17.64 -13.19
CA GLY A 329 15.39 16.63 -14.14
C GLY A 329 14.34 17.12 -15.12
N LEU A 330 14.05 18.43 -15.19
CA LEU A 330 13.09 19.00 -16.12
C LEU A 330 13.65 19.07 -17.54
N ILE A 331 12.80 18.77 -18.50
CA ILE A 331 13.05 18.93 -19.93
C ILE A 331 11.80 19.52 -20.60
N SER A 332 12.02 20.36 -21.62
CA SER A 332 10.98 20.99 -22.43
C SER A 332 11.32 20.83 -23.90
N TYR A 333 10.36 20.35 -24.68
CA TYR A 333 10.50 20.01 -26.09
C TYR A 333 9.36 20.61 -26.90
N ASN A 334 9.69 21.35 -27.96
CA ASN A 334 8.72 21.93 -28.89
C ASN A 334 8.44 20.95 -30.03
N ALA A 335 7.39 20.14 -29.87
CA ALA A 335 6.95 19.21 -30.90
C ALA A 335 6.29 19.97 -32.06
N SER A 336 6.70 19.67 -33.30
CA SER A 336 6.04 20.17 -34.52
C SER A 336 4.86 19.27 -34.89
N ILE A 337 3.65 19.82 -34.93
CA ILE A 337 2.39 19.08 -35.06
C ILE A 337 1.75 19.32 -36.44
N GLN A 338 1.71 18.26 -37.25
CA GLN A 338 1.15 18.30 -38.60
C GLN A 338 -0.39 18.11 -38.58
N PRO A 339 -1.15 18.79 -39.46
CA PRO A 339 -2.60 18.62 -39.58
C PRO A 339 -2.94 17.35 -40.39
N ILE A 340 -2.58 16.19 -39.82
CA ILE A 340 -2.71 14.86 -40.43
C ILE A 340 -3.55 13.90 -39.59
N GLY A 341 -4.18 14.39 -38.52
CA GLY A 341 -4.78 13.58 -37.47
C GLY A 341 -3.79 13.30 -36.34
N ASN A 342 -3.51 12.02 -36.07
CA ASN A 342 -2.66 11.61 -34.95
C ASN A 342 -1.17 11.87 -35.25
N ASN A 343 -0.55 12.75 -34.46
CA ASN A 343 0.90 12.89 -34.37
C ASN A 343 1.36 12.05 -33.16
N LEU A 344 2.22 11.07 -33.39
CA LEU A 344 2.77 10.21 -32.34
C LEU A 344 4.14 10.77 -31.91
N ILE A 345 4.29 11.04 -30.62
CA ILE A 345 5.58 11.38 -29.99
C ILE A 345 5.94 10.25 -29.04
N ASN A 346 6.99 9.51 -29.36
CA ASN A 346 7.55 8.48 -28.49
C ASN A 346 8.65 9.09 -27.63
N ILE A 347 8.55 8.94 -26.30
CA ILE A 347 9.54 9.43 -25.33
C ILE A 347 10.10 8.24 -24.58
N THR A 348 11.40 7.99 -24.75
CA THR A 348 12.13 6.88 -24.12
C THR A 348 13.09 7.45 -23.09
N VAL A 349 13.05 6.95 -21.86
CA VAL A 349 13.86 7.42 -20.73
C VAL A 349 14.57 6.25 -20.06
N ARG A 350 15.88 6.39 -19.86
CA ARG A 350 16.70 5.49 -19.06
C ARG A 350 17.44 6.25 -17.98
N SER A 351 17.05 6.02 -16.74
CA SER A 351 17.70 6.59 -15.55
C SER A 351 18.83 5.68 -15.05
N GLN A 352 19.81 6.25 -14.33
CA GLN A 352 20.91 5.47 -13.77
C GLN A 352 20.38 4.40 -12.80
N TYR A 353 20.71 3.13 -13.06
CA TYR A 353 20.23 1.97 -12.30
C TYR A 353 18.74 1.60 -12.46
N TYR A 354 18.07 2.09 -13.50
CA TYR A 354 16.69 1.70 -13.84
C TYR A 354 16.64 1.08 -15.24
N ARG A 355 15.65 0.20 -15.47
CA ARG A 355 15.30 -0.23 -16.83
C ARG A 355 14.60 0.89 -17.59
N GLU A 356 14.66 0.80 -18.91
CA GLU A 356 14.08 1.77 -19.83
C GLU A 356 12.56 1.88 -19.66
N ASN A 357 12.04 3.10 -19.73
CA ASN A 357 10.61 3.40 -19.75
C ASN A 357 10.27 4.17 -21.02
N SER A 358 9.13 3.84 -21.63
CA SER A 358 8.66 4.46 -22.87
C SER A 358 7.23 4.96 -22.70
N ILE A 359 6.99 6.21 -23.07
CA ILE A 359 5.66 6.84 -23.08
C ILE A 359 5.36 7.34 -24.49
N ASP A 360 4.24 6.91 -25.03
CA ASP A 360 3.70 7.42 -26.29
C ASP A 360 2.65 8.50 -26.00
N ILE A 361 2.86 9.69 -26.57
CA ILE A 361 1.90 10.81 -26.54
C ILE A 361 1.27 10.92 -27.93
N THR A 362 -0.05 10.82 -28.00
CA THR A 362 -0.84 11.01 -29.23
C THR A 362 -1.44 12.41 -29.26
N ILE A 363 -0.84 13.29 -30.05
CA ILE A 363 -1.31 14.65 -30.26
C ILE A 363 -2.17 14.68 -31.53
N PHE A 364 -3.49 14.74 -31.38
CA PHE A 364 -4.41 14.84 -32.50
C PHE A 364 -4.50 16.30 -32.98
N ARG A 365 -4.28 16.51 -34.28
CA ARG A 365 -4.53 17.78 -34.97
C ARG A 365 -5.32 17.46 -36.25
N ALA A 366 -6.56 17.94 -36.32
CA ALA A 366 -7.47 17.60 -37.41
C ALA A 366 -6.87 17.88 -38.80
N ILE A 367 -7.26 17.08 -39.80
CA ILE A 367 -6.86 17.29 -41.20
C ILE A 367 -7.53 18.57 -41.70
N GLN A 368 -6.72 19.49 -42.25
CA GLN A 368 -7.18 20.80 -42.72
C GLN A 368 -7.03 20.92 -44.25
N ASP A 369 -8.14 21.06 -44.97
CA ASP A 369 -8.12 21.42 -46.39
C ASP A 369 -7.64 22.86 -46.60
N ILE A 370 -7.97 23.76 -45.67
CA ILE A 370 -7.57 25.16 -45.66
C ILE A 370 -6.68 25.34 -44.43
N PRO A 371 -5.38 25.67 -44.57
CA PRO A 371 -4.53 25.88 -43.40
C PRO A 371 -5.12 27.01 -42.54
N LEU A 372 -5.28 26.74 -41.25
CA LEU A 372 -5.75 27.69 -40.26
C LEU A 372 -4.89 27.51 -39.01
N ASP A 373 -3.85 28.34 -38.92
CA ASP A 373 -2.81 28.29 -37.90
C ASP A 373 -3.00 29.44 -36.92
N LEU A 374 -3.07 29.11 -35.63
CA LEU A 374 -3.00 30.06 -34.54
C LEU A 374 -1.53 30.40 -34.25
N ALA A 375 -1.26 31.64 -33.82
CA ALA A 375 0.09 32.04 -33.41
C ALA A 375 0.58 31.19 -32.23
N SER A 376 1.85 30.78 -32.25
CA SER A 376 2.49 30.00 -31.18
C SER A 376 2.81 30.80 -29.90
N THR A 377 2.48 32.10 -29.89
CA THR A 377 2.63 33.02 -28.77
C THR A 377 1.31 33.36 -28.08
N LEU A 378 0.26 32.57 -28.33
CA LEU A 378 -1.00 32.69 -27.58
C LEU A 378 -0.85 31.99 -26.23
N ASP A 379 -1.36 32.63 -25.19
CA ASP A 379 -1.44 32.07 -23.85
C ASP A 379 -2.76 31.31 -23.68
N ASP A 380 -2.70 30.10 -23.11
CA ASP A 380 -3.88 29.28 -22.81
C ASP A 380 -4.67 29.79 -21.56
N GLU A 381 -4.14 30.83 -20.88
CA GLU A 381 -4.75 31.49 -19.71
C GLU A 381 -4.82 33.01 -19.92
N SER A 382 -5.88 33.66 -19.39
CA SER A 382 -6.02 35.13 -19.41
C SER A 382 -6.60 35.67 -18.09
N SER A 383 -6.08 36.80 -17.61
CA SER A 383 -6.71 37.59 -16.53
C SER A 383 -7.62 38.73 -17.03
N SER A 384 -7.58 39.00 -18.34
CA SER A 384 -8.42 39.99 -19.03
C SER A 384 -9.67 39.33 -19.61
N ASP A 385 -10.79 40.06 -19.67
CA ASP A 385 -12.03 39.62 -20.33
C ASP A 385 -11.93 39.58 -21.87
N ARG A 386 -10.81 40.09 -22.40
CA ARG A 386 -10.45 40.09 -23.82
C ARG A 386 -9.01 39.66 -24.03
N MET A 387 -8.77 38.89 -25.08
CA MET A 387 -7.42 38.56 -25.58
C MET A 387 -7.36 38.74 -27.09
N THR A 388 -6.27 39.30 -27.59
CA THR A 388 -6.04 39.43 -29.04
C THR A 388 -5.52 38.12 -29.60
N ILE A 389 -6.29 37.50 -30.49
CA ILE A 389 -5.92 36.29 -31.21
C ILE A 389 -5.27 36.68 -32.53
N HIS A 390 -4.05 36.20 -32.76
CA HIS A 390 -3.34 36.30 -34.02
C HIS A 390 -3.39 34.95 -34.74
N ALA A 391 -3.76 34.97 -36.02
CA ALA A 391 -3.91 33.76 -36.81
C ALA A 391 -3.52 34.00 -38.28
N THR A 392 -3.14 32.92 -38.95
CA THR A 392 -2.80 32.92 -40.38
C THR A 392 -3.60 31.83 -41.08
N THR A 393 -4.08 32.12 -42.28
CA THR A 393 -4.75 31.16 -43.15
C THR A 393 -4.24 31.30 -44.58
N ARG A 394 -4.87 30.59 -45.53
CA ARG A 394 -4.58 30.77 -46.96
C ARG A 394 -4.97 32.17 -47.40
N ALA A 395 -4.05 32.88 -48.06
CA ALA A 395 -4.35 34.19 -48.66
C ALA A 395 -5.59 34.12 -49.59
N GLY A 396 -6.52 35.05 -49.39
CA GLY A 396 -7.80 35.10 -50.10
C GLY A 396 -8.90 34.17 -49.57
N ALA A 397 -8.70 33.47 -48.46
CA ALA A 397 -9.78 32.79 -47.74
C ALA A 397 -10.74 33.80 -47.08
N SER A 398 -11.99 33.37 -46.86
CA SER A 398 -12.96 34.10 -46.04
C SER A 398 -12.91 33.57 -44.61
N ILE A 399 -12.89 34.48 -43.62
CA ILE A 399 -12.83 34.13 -42.19
C ILE A 399 -14.12 34.56 -41.50
N THR A 400 -14.70 33.66 -40.71
CA THR A 400 -15.82 33.93 -39.81
C THR A 400 -15.45 33.47 -38.40
N VAL A 401 -15.42 34.38 -37.42
CA VAL A 401 -15.25 34.01 -36.01
C VAL A 401 -16.64 33.73 -35.44
N LEU A 402 -16.87 32.49 -34.99
CA LEU A 402 -18.18 32.02 -34.50
C LEU A 402 -18.40 32.36 -33.02
N SER A 403 -17.32 32.48 -32.25
CA SER A 403 -17.33 32.91 -30.85
C SER A 403 -17.50 34.43 -30.70
N PRO A 404 -17.94 34.94 -29.52
CA PRO A 404 -18.00 36.36 -29.23
C PRO A 404 -16.65 37.06 -29.44
N HIS A 405 -16.63 38.10 -30.28
CA HIS A 405 -15.42 38.81 -30.65
C HIS A 405 -15.67 40.28 -30.99
N GLU A 406 -14.60 41.07 -30.99
CA GLU A 406 -14.55 42.48 -31.36
C GLU A 406 -13.35 42.72 -32.30
N LYS A 407 -13.43 43.80 -33.12
CA LYS A 407 -12.30 44.31 -33.91
C LYS A 407 -11.60 43.26 -34.79
N LEU A 408 -12.37 42.52 -35.59
CA LEU A 408 -11.82 41.62 -36.61
C LEU A 408 -11.09 42.43 -37.69
N ASP A 409 -9.77 42.34 -37.73
CA ASP A 409 -8.89 42.91 -38.75
C ASP A 409 -8.51 41.84 -39.78
N ILE A 410 -8.95 42.07 -41.01
CA ILE A 410 -8.71 41.24 -42.20
C ILE A 410 -7.91 42.00 -43.28
N SER A 411 -7.29 43.13 -42.93
CA SER A 411 -6.58 44.00 -43.88
C SER A 411 -5.46 43.30 -44.67
N GLN A 412 -4.84 42.26 -44.09
CA GLN A 412 -3.80 41.45 -44.73
C GLN A 412 -4.27 40.06 -45.20
N LEU A 413 -5.53 39.72 -44.99
CA LEU A 413 -6.09 38.39 -45.31
C LEU A 413 -6.01 38.07 -46.82
N GLY A 414 -6.13 39.09 -47.68
CA GLY A 414 -6.03 38.94 -49.13
C GLY A 414 -4.60 38.76 -49.67
N SER A 415 -3.57 39.23 -48.95
CA SER A 415 -2.18 39.26 -49.43
C SER A 415 -1.29 38.22 -48.74
N THR A 416 -1.33 38.13 -47.41
CA THR A 416 -0.52 37.19 -46.61
C THR A 416 -1.35 36.12 -45.93
N GLY A 417 -2.68 36.30 -45.87
CA GLY A 417 -3.58 35.40 -45.12
C GLY A 417 -3.59 35.67 -43.61
N VAL A 418 -2.90 36.71 -43.14
CA VAL A 418 -2.85 37.11 -41.72
C VAL A 418 -4.11 37.88 -41.35
N PHE A 419 -4.67 37.55 -40.18
CA PHE A 419 -5.79 38.27 -39.57
C PHE A 419 -5.67 38.28 -38.04
N SER A 420 -6.40 39.18 -37.39
CA SER A 420 -6.47 39.21 -35.92
C SER A 420 -7.82 39.70 -35.42
N PHE A 421 -8.18 39.36 -34.19
CA PHE A 421 -9.40 39.84 -33.53
C PHE A 421 -9.25 39.78 -32.02
N ASN A 422 -10.10 40.50 -31.30
CA ASN A 422 -10.20 40.36 -29.85
C ASN A 422 -11.28 39.35 -29.51
N ALA A 423 -10.91 38.18 -28.98
CA ALA A 423 -11.84 37.25 -28.37
C ALA A 423 -12.43 37.85 -27.08
N ILE A 424 -13.70 37.56 -26.77
CA ILE A 424 -14.38 38.04 -25.56
C ILE A 424 -14.77 36.83 -24.69
N PHE A 425 -14.28 36.81 -23.46
CA PHE A 425 -14.54 35.73 -22.51
C PHE A 425 -15.76 36.07 -21.64
N SER A 426 -16.86 35.36 -21.89
CA SER A 426 -18.15 35.63 -21.25
C SER A 426 -18.35 34.93 -19.90
N LYS A 427 -17.55 33.89 -19.62
CA LYS A 427 -17.67 33.02 -18.44
C LYS A 427 -16.31 32.82 -17.79
N ILE A 428 -16.27 32.61 -16.48
CA ILE A 428 -15.03 32.31 -15.76
C ILE A 428 -14.68 30.83 -15.93
N GLY A 429 -13.40 30.53 -16.17
CA GLY A 429 -12.92 29.21 -16.55
C GLY A 429 -12.76 29.06 -18.07
N MET A 430 -12.96 27.85 -18.59
CA MET A 430 -12.74 27.56 -20.01
C MET A 430 -13.73 28.29 -20.93
N ASN A 431 -13.20 29.00 -21.93
CA ASN A 431 -13.95 29.60 -23.02
C ASN A 431 -13.38 29.10 -24.35
N THR A 432 -14.21 28.46 -25.17
CA THR A 432 -13.84 28.01 -26.52
C THR A 432 -13.98 29.16 -27.52
N VAL A 433 -12.86 29.56 -28.11
CA VAL A 433 -12.81 30.44 -29.29
C VAL A 433 -12.92 29.57 -30.54
N GLU A 434 -13.93 29.84 -31.36
CA GLU A 434 -14.19 29.08 -32.60
C GLU A 434 -14.01 29.97 -33.82
N ILE A 435 -13.13 29.55 -34.72
CA ILE A 435 -12.81 30.26 -35.97
C ILE A 435 -13.09 29.32 -37.14
N ARG A 436 -13.79 29.83 -38.15
CA ARG A 436 -14.07 29.13 -39.40
C ARG A 436 -13.38 29.83 -40.57
N ALA A 437 -12.67 29.06 -41.39
CA ALA A 437 -12.10 29.47 -42.66
C ALA A 437 -12.84 28.79 -43.83
N ASP A 438 -13.21 29.56 -44.85
CA ASP A 438 -13.88 29.12 -46.06
C ASP A 438 -13.06 29.53 -47.29
N PHE A 439 -12.94 28.63 -48.28
CA PHE A 439 -12.24 28.88 -49.54
C PHE A 439 -12.97 28.12 -50.68
N PRO A 440 -13.08 28.68 -51.90
CA PRO A 440 -13.71 27.99 -53.03
C PRO A 440 -13.16 26.58 -53.27
N ASP A 441 -14.04 25.64 -53.59
CA ASP A 441 -13.72 24.24 -53.91
C ASP A 441 -12.96 23.47 -52.79
N LYS A 442 -13.10 23.89 -51.53
CA LYS A 442 -12.53 23.23 -50.35
C LYS A 442 -13.53 23.09 -49.22
N ASN A 443 -13.34 22.07 -48.36
CA ASN A 443 -14.14 21.96 -47.15
C ASN A 443 -13.77 23.07 -46.15
N PRO A 444 -14.75 23.64 -45.43
CA PRO A 444 -14.48 24.66 -44.42
C PRO A 444 -13.64 24.06 -43.29
N THR A 445 -12.62 24.81 -42.85
CA THR A 445 -11.79 24.41 -41.72
C THR A 445 -12.24 25.16 -40.48
N ILE A 446 -12.57 24.44 -39.41
CA ILE A 446 -12.96 25.01 -38.12
C ILE A 446 -11.86 24.69 -37.11
N VAL A 447 -11.31 25.73 -36.49
CA VAL A 447 -10.36 25.64 -35.39
C VAL A 447 -11.07 26.01 -34.10
N LYS A 448 -10.87 25.18 -33.08
CA LYS A 448 -11.27 25.46 -31.70
C LYS A 448 -10.02 25.73 -30.88
N TYR A 449 -10.11 26.69 -29.97
CA TYR A 449 -9.03 27.04 -29.06
C TYR A 449 -9.62 27.38 -27.69
N ASP A 450 -9.28 26.58 -26.68
CA ASP A 450 -9.84 26.68 -25.34
C ASP A 450 -8.92 27.52 -24.45
N ILE A 451 -9.43 28.64 -23.94
CA ILE A 451 -8.68 29.58 -23.10
C ILE A 451 -9.32 29.65 -21.72
N TYR A 452 -8.51 29.51 -20.68
CA TYR A 452 -8.94 29.62 -19.29
C TYR A 452 -8.91 31.09 -18.82
N TYR A 453 -10.09 31.69 -18.64
CA TYR A 453 -10.24 33.06 -18.15
C TYR A 453 -10.46 33.10 -16.63
N LEU A 454 -9.53 33.71 -15.89
CA LEU A 454 -9.65 33.98 -14.46
C LEU A 454 -9.32 35.46 -14.18
N PRO A 455 -10.31 36.33 -13.98
CA PRO A 455 -10.04 37.74 -13.79
C PRO A 455 -9.33 38.03 -12.47
N ASP A 456 -8.51 39.09 -12.50
CA ASP A 456 -7.74 39.56 -11.36
C ASP A 456 -8.60 39.77 -10.09
N PRO A 457 -8.03 39.61 -8.88
CA PRO A 457 -8.77 39.72 -7.62
C PRO A 457 -9.58 41.01 -7.49
N ASP A 458 -9.04 42.13 -7.97
CA ASP A 458 -9.67 43.44 -7.94
C ASP A 458 -10.91 43.56 -8.84
N ILE A 459 -11.10 42.65 -9.79
CA ILE A 459 -12.28 42.56 -10.66
C ILE A 459 -13.21 41.45 -10.15
N TYR A 460 -12.66 40.27 -9.85
CA TYR A 460 -13.40 39.09 -9.39
C TYR A 460 -14.12 39.36 -8.05
N THR A 461 -13.40 39.84 -7.04
CA THR A 461 -13.93 39.96 -5.67
C THR A 461 -15.05 41.01 -5.55
N LYS A 462 -15.08 42.03 -6.43
CA LYS A 462 -16.12 43.08 -6.45
C LYS A 462 -17.46 42.59 -7.01
N LYS A 463 -17.46 41.53 -7.81
CA LYS A 463 -18.67 40.90 -8.38
C LYS A 463 -19.31 39.86 -7.42
N ALA A 464 -18.67 39.55 -6.31
CA ALA A 464 -19.06 38.49 -5.39
C ALA A 464 -20.27 38.85 -4.53
N TRP A 465 -21.25 37.95 -4.44
CA TRP A 465 -22.43 38.08 -3.60
C TRP A 465 -22.21 37.42 -2.24
N ALA A 466 -22.77 37.97 -1.16
CA ALA A 466 -22.66 37.35 0.15
C ALA A 466 -23.46 36.03 0.19
N LEU A 467 -22.85 34.93 0.63
CA LEU A 467 -23.56 33.66 0.86
C LEU A 467 -24.17 33.62 2.27
N ASP A 468 -24.99 34.62 2.55
CA ASP A 468 -25.62 34.85 3.86
C ASP A 468 -26.97 34.13 3.99
N SER A 469 -27.79 34.56 4.96
CA SER A 469 -29.15 34.04 5.19
C SER A 469 -30.09 34.13 3.98
N TRP A 470 -29.81 34.99 3.00
CA TRP A 470 -30.59 35.15 1.78
C TRP A 470 -29.86 34.60 0.54
N GLY A 471 -28.56 34.85 0.43
CA GLY A 471 -27.75 34.38 -0.70
C GLY A 471 -27.62 32.85 -0.79
N TYR A 472 -27.62 32.13 0.35
CA TYR A 472 -27.55 30.67 0.35
C TYR A 472 -28.85 29.99 -0.15
N PRO A 473 -30.06 30.38 0.32
CA PRO A 473 -31.32 29.94 -0.28
C PRO A 473 -31.47 30.31 -1.77
N ASP A 474 -31.06 31.52 -2.19
CA ASP A 474 -31.09 31.92 -3.60
C ASP A 474 -30.20 31.03 -4.48
N LEU A 475 -28.97 30.73 -4.03
CA LEU A 475 -28.07 29.84 -4.75
C LEU A 475 -28.70 28.45 -4.96
N LEU A 476 -29.32 27.89 -3.91
CA LEU A 476 -29.98 26.58 -4.00
C LEU A 476 -31.22 26.63 -4.92
N ALA A 477 -32.03 27.67 -4.84
CA ALA A 477 -33.24 27.82 -5.66
C ALA A 477 -32.94 28.06 -7.15
N ASN A 478 -31.87 28.79 -7.46
CA ASN A 478 -31.54 29.26 -8.81
C ASN A 478 -30.27 28.60 -9.40
N MET A 479 -29.86 27.45 -8.87
CA MET A 479 -28.54 26.83 -9.11
C MET A 479 -28.13 26.78 -10.59
N ASN A 480 -28.99 26.28 -11.48
CA ASN A 480 -28.68 26.16 -12.92
C ASN A 480 -28.31 27.52 -13.55
N THR A 481 -29.02 28.58 -13.19
CA THR A 481 -28.76 29.95 -13.64
C THR A 481 -27.48 30.52 -13.03
N ARG A 482 -27.20 30.20 -11.76
CA ARG A 482 -25.97 30.61 -11.07
C ARG A 482 -24.73 29.96 -11.68
N ILE A 483 -24.80 28.67 -12.05
CA ILE A 483 -23.74 27.95 -12.76
C ILE A 483 -23.55 28.50 -14.18
N ALA A 484 -24.64 28.64 -14.96
CA ALA A 484 -24.57 29.10 -16.34
C ALA A 484 -23.92 30.49 -16.50
N ASN A 485 -24.09 31.36 -15.51
CA ASN A 485 -23.52 32.71 -15.44
C ASN A 485 -22.20 32.80 -14.65
N THR A 486 -21.68 31.67 -14.13
CA THR A 486 -20.49 31.62 -13.26
C THR A 486 -20.57 32.61 -12.08
N GLN A 487 -21.73 32.64 -11.39
CA GLN A 487 -21.98 33.60 -10.31
C GLN A 487 -20.97 33.41 -9.17
N ILE A 488 -20.31 34.50 -8.80
CA ILE A 488 -19.32 34.54 -7.72
C ILE A 488 -20.03 34.79 -6.39
N TYR A 489 -19.61 34.06 -5.36
CA TYR A 489 -20.03 34.20 -3.97
C TYR A 489 -18.84 34.47 -3.06
N THR A 490 -19.08 35.13 -1.93
CA THR A 490 -18.12 35.33 -0.84
C THR A 490 -18.74 34.94 0.51
N PHE A 491 -17.94 34.28 1.34
CA PHE A 491 -18.32 33.86 2.68
C PHE A 491 -17.07 33.67 3.54
N THR A 492 -17.29 33.45 4.83
CA THR A 492 -16.23 33.15 5.80
C THR A 492 -16.75 32.03 6.70
N GLY A 493 -15.88 31.09 7.06
CA GLY A 493 -16.28 30.01 7.94
C GLY A 493 -15.17 28.99 8.18
N PRO A 494 -15.37 28.08 9.15
CA PRO A 494 -14.41 27.01 9.47
C PRO A 494 -14.55 25.82 8.51
N VAL A 495 -13.42 25.22 8.15
CA VAL A 495 -13.39 23.92 7.44
C VAL A 495 -13.90 22.82 8.37
N LYS A 496 -14.99 22.14 7.98
CA LYS A 496 -15.63 21.08 8.75
C LYS A 496 -15.07 19.70 8.40
N GLU A 497 -14.75 19.46 7.13
CA GLU A 497 -14.29 18.17 6.62
C GLU A 497 -13.37 18.35 5.40
N ILE A 498 -12.38 17.47 5.23
CA ILE A 498 -11.52 17.40 4.04
C ILE A 498 -11.79 16.05 3.37
N ILE A 499 -12.39 16.07 2.18
CA ILE A 499 -12.81 14.87 1.42
C ILE A 499 -11.68 14.33 0.55
N SER A 500 -10.92 15.23 -0.08
CA SER A 500 -9.74 14.88 -0.89
C SER A 500 -8.63 15.90 -0.70
N THR A 501 -7.40 15.49 -1.00
CA THR A 501 -6.20 16.33 -1.00
C THR A 501 -5.63 16.58 -2.40
N ARG A 502 -6.06 15.83 -3.42
CA ARG A 502 -5.63 15.95 -4.83
C ARG A 502 -6.80 15.62 -5.78
N PRO A 503 -7.49 16.61 -6.38
CA PRO A 503 -7.51 18.02 -5.97
C PRO A 503 -8.04 18.16 -4.53
N GLN A 504 -7.71 19.26 -3.83
CA GLN A 504 -8.20 19.45 -2.47
C GLN A 504 -9.70 19.81 -2.49
N LEU A 505 -10.51 18.96 -1.86
CA LEU A 505 -11.96 19.10 -1.74
C LEU A 505 -12.33 19.17 -0.25
N VAL A 506 -13.09 20.18 0.16
CA VAL A 506 -13.50 20.37 1.57
C VAL A 506 -14.96 20.76 1.71
N ILE A 507 -15.55 20.45 2.86
CA ILE A 507 -16.82 21.05 3.28
C ILE A 507 -16.53 22.18 4.28
N LEU A 508 -17.08 23.35 4.02
CA LEU A 508 -16.96 24.54 4.86
C LEU A 508 -18.36 25.05 5.23
N ASP A 509 -18.52 25.47 6.49
CA ASP A 509 -19.78 26.05 6.98
C ASP A 509 -19.80 27.58 6.81
N ALA A 510 -20.42 28.04 5.74
CA ALA A 510 -20.55 29.45 5.37
C ALA A 510 -21.44 30.26 6.34
N SER A 511 -22.04 29.64 7.37
CA SER A 511 -22.75 30.36 8.42
C SER A 511 -21.81 31.06 9.41
N ASP A 512 -20.52 30.72 9.43
CA ASP A 512 -19.54 31.15 10.43
C ASP A 512 -19.93 30.82 11.88
N GLY A 513 -20.80 29.82 12.10
CA GLY A 513 -21.42 29.53 13.40
C GLY A 513 -22.54 30.51 13.79
N SER A 514 -23.04 31.32 12.84
CA SER A 514 -24.17 32.24 13.04
C SER A 514 -25.46 31.70 12.40
N GLY A 515 -26.32 31.13 13.24
CA GLY A 515 -27.60 30.54 12.83
C GLY A 515 -27.48 29.07 12.43
N SER A 516 -28.30 28.65 11.47
CA SER A 516 -28.27 27.30 10.89
C SER A 516 -27.01 27.09 10.03
N GLU A 517 -26.39 25.91 10.11
CA GLU A 517 -25.24 25.56 9.28
C GLU A 517 -25.54 25.72 7.78
N ARG A 518 -24.58 26.30 7.04
CA ARG A 518 -24.66 26.52 5.59
C ARG A 518 -23.48 25.81 4.94
N LEU A 519 -23.59 24.49 4.83
CA LEU A 519 -22.52 23.64 4.32
C LEU A 519 -22.34 23.87 2.82
N VAL A 520 -21.10 24.11 2.41
CA VAL A 520 -20.70 24.30 1.01
C VAL A 520 -19.55 23.36 0.70
N MET A 521 -19.65 22.63 -0.41
CA MET A 521 -18.56 21.85 -0.96
C MET A 521 -17.65 22.75 -1.78
N LEU A 522 -16.36 22.72 -1.52
CA LEU A 522 -15.38 23.59 -2.16
C LEU A 522 -14.24 22.79 -2.77
N GLU A 523 -13.96 23.12 -4.03
CA GLU A 523 -12.72 22.75 -4.68
C GLU A 523 -11.70 23.88 -4.53
N ASN A 524 -10.52 23.54 -4.01
CA ASN A 524 -9.44 24.50 -3.84
C ASN A 524 -8.61 24.61 -5.12
N GLN A 525 -8.72 25.74 -5.82
CA GLN A 525 -7.80 26.12 -6.90
C GLN A 525 -6.92 27.31 -6.49
N THR A 526 -6.76 27.52 -5.19
CA THR A 526 -5.96 28.61 -4.61
C THR A 526 -4.60 28.11 -4.12
N LYS A 527 -3.62 29.01 -4.00
CA LYS A 527 -2.27 28.68 -3.47
C LYS A 527 -2.27 28.31 -1.99
N THR A 528 -3.37 28.56 -1.27
CA THR A 528 -3.49 28.32 0.18
C THR A 528 -4.09 26.95 0.43
N THR A 529 -3.31 25.98 0.93
CA THR A 529 -3.86 24.71 1.42
C THR A 529 -4.72 24.96 2.66
N TRP A 530 -5.97 24.50 2.65
CA TRP A 530 -6.88 24.69 3.79
C TRP A 530 -6.68 23.60 4.85
N VAL A 531 -6.74 23.99 6.12
CA VAL A 531 -6.57 23.12 7.29
C VAL A 531 -7.91 22.90 8.01
N LEU A 532 -8.12 21.69 8.52
CA LEU A 532 -9.33 21.32 9.26
C LEU A 532 -9.54 22.20 10.50
N GLY A 533 -10.73 22.76 10.67
CA GLY A 533 -11.10 23.64 11.78
C GLY A 533 -10.63 25.10 11.65
N GLU A 534 -9.69 25.40 10.73
CA GLU A 534 -9.29 26.78 10.45
C GLU A 534 -10.37 27.54 9.67
N ARG A 535 -10.39 28.86 9.88
CA ARG A 535 -11.37 29.79 9.30
C ARG A 535 -10.74 30.50 8.11
N TYR A 536 -11.42 30.53 6.98
CA TYR A 536 -10.96 31.24 5.77
C TYR A 536 -12.05 32.13 5.22
N ARG A 537 -11.67 33.25 4.58
CA ARG A 537 -12.56 34.06 3.75
C ARG A 537 -12.34 33.68 2.29
N ILE A 538 -13.37 33.15 1.66
CA ILE A 538 -13.27 32.55 0.33
C ILE A 538 -14.13 33.34 -0.66
N TYR A 539 -13.63 33.41 -1.89
CA TYR A 539 -14.36 33.88 -3.06
C TYR A 539 -14.38 32.75 -4.09
N ALA A 540 -15.58 32.29 -4.43
CA ALA A 540 -15.80 31.07 -5.20
C ALA A 540 -16.98 31.22 -6.16
N ASP A 541 -16.88 30.62 -7.35
CA ASP A 541 -17.94 30.61 -8.36
C ASP A 541 -18.79 29.33 -8.33
N ALA A 542 -20.06 29.48 -8.68
CA ALA A 542 -21.04 28.39 -8.72
C ALA A 542 -20.71 27.36 -9.80
N TYR A 543 -20.55 26.10 -9.40
CA TYR A 543 -20.15 25.01 -10.29
C TYR A 543 -21.15 23.86 -10.35
N GLY A 544 -21.75 23.47 -9.22
CA GLY A 544 -22.64 22.31 -9.19
C GLY A 544 -23.31 22.06 -7.83
N ILE A 545 -23.74 20.83 -7.64
CA ILE A 545 -24.28 20.30 -6.38
C ILE A 545 -23.49 19.04 -6.01
N TYR A 546 -23.25 18.83 -4.72
CA TYR A 546 -22.70 17.60 -4.17
C TYR A 546 -23.65 17.07 -3.09
N GLY A 547 -24.35 15.96 -3.36
CA GLY A 547 -25.44 15.49 -2.51
C GLY A 547 -26.55 16.56 -2.42
N ASN A 548 -26.75 17.12 -1.22
CA ASN A 548 -27.72 18.20 -0.97
C ASN A 548 -27.08 19.57 -0.71
N ILE A 549 -25.75 19.73 -0.92
CA ILE A 549 -25.02 20.98 -0.67
C ILE A 549 -24.48 21.57 -1.98
N PRO A 550 -24.41 22.92 -2.11
CA PRO A 550 -23.84 23.54 -3.30
C PRO A 550 -22.33 23.24 -3.41
N ARG A 551 -21.86 22.99 -4.63
CA ARG A 551 -20.44 22.88 -4.97
C ARG A 551 -19.98 24.15 -5.67
N LEU A 552 -18.97 24.81 -5.10
CA LEU A 552 -18.32 25.99 -5.68
C LEU A 552 -16.84 25.68 -5.93
N ILE A 553 -16.20 26.44 -6.84
CA ILE A 553 -14.75 26.41 -7.04
C ILE A 553 -14.16 27.68 -6.43
N ALA A 554 -13.24 27.53 -5.47
CA ALA A 554 -12.55 28.67 -4.88
C ALA A 554 -11.37 29.10 -5.75
N ARG A 555 -11.43 30.35 -6.24
CA ARG A 555 -10.35 30.98 -6.99
C ARG A 555 -9.45 31.85 -6.11
N TYR A 556 -10.02 32.46 -5.06
CA TYR A 556 -9.27 33.30 -4.13
C TYR A 556 -9.60 33.01 -2.66
N THR A 557 -8.56 32.75 -1.86
CA THR A 557 -8.61 32.54 -0.41
C THR A 557 -7.87 33.68 0.29
N TYR A 558 -8.50 34.26 1.31
CA TYR A 558 -7.88 35.24 2.20
C TYR A 558 -7.93 34.76 3.65
N ALA A 559 -6.99 35.25 4.47
CA ALA A 559 -7.13 35.19 5.91
C ALA A 559 -8.46 35.84 6.33
N PRO A 560 -9.16 35.29 7.33
CA PRO A 560 -10.39 35.90 7.84
C PRO A 560 -10.03 37.28 8.42
N LYS A 561 -10.87 38.28 8.15
CA LYS A 561 -10.73 39.57 8.85
C LYS A 561 -10.93 39.32 10.35
N ALA A 562 -10.07 39.89 11.18
CA ALA A 562 -10.34 40.00 12.61
C ALA A 562 -11.70 40.71 12.81
N LYS A 563 -12.51 40.20 13.74
CA LYS A 563 -13.78 40.83 14.16
C LYS A 563 -13.48 42.02 15.07
#